data_AF-A0A9P7P3Y5-F1
#
_entry.id   AF-A0A9P7P3Y5-F1
#
_cell.length_a   1.000
_cell.length_b   1.000
_cell.length_c   1.000
_cell.angle_alpha   90.00
_cell.angle_beta   90.00
_cell.angle_gamma   90.00
#
_symmetry.space_group_name_H-M   'P 1'
#
loop_
_entity.id
_entity.type
_entity.pdbx_description
1 polymer ?
#
loop_
_entity_poly.entity_id
_entity_poly.type
_entity_poly.pdbx_seq_one_letter_code
_entity_poly.pdbx_strand_id
1 'polypeptide(L)'
;NELNRYQIICKNENVKIPTKAFLMEKVNDINNLINHTWTNEDIKARLARRNALKRRFDPAERERIGKLLDEAVARGDETKAQGLQEELEKLGTQRLAFRTTLGPSKELASSRGTTEQDRLAERNRENRRMNAELVRKAQLKEKAKSREIEMALKRGEAVADDPSRRLRTKAKFVHDVNDAAKRLAGNGSETSTPSNTTPKVSATKPEMLAHLAKLHEKNYTESNGVPTIHKPLMDDDVIGALDLDIDVEI
;
A
#
# COMPACT_ATOMS: atom_id res chain seq x y z
N ASN A 1 39.71 13.57 -8.83
CA ASN A 1 40.39 12.96 -10.00
C ASN A 1 39.50 11.92 -10.66
N GLU A 2 38.42 12.35 -11.33
CA GLU A 2 37.46 11.44 -11.98
C GLU A 2 38.03 10.81 -13.27
N LEU A 3 38.85 11.55 -14.02
CA LEU A 3 39.49 11.04 -15.23
C LEU A 3 40.40 9.84 -14.93
N ASN A 4 41.19 9.90 -13.85
CA ASN A 4 42.07 8.79 -13.46
C ASN A 4 41.25 7.55 -13.09
N ARG A 5 40.11 7.74 -12.40
CA ARG A 5 39.18 6.66 -12.08
C ARG A 5 38.62 6.01 -13.34
N TYR A 6 38.15 6.80 -14.29
CA TYR A 6 37.67 6.33 -15.59
C TYR A 6 38.74 5.53 -16.35
N GLN A 7 39.98 6.02 -16.40
CA GLN A 7 41.08 5.31 -17.05
C GLN A 7 41.39 3.96 -16.39
N ILE A 8 41.33 3.88 -15.06
CA ILE A 8 41.53 2.61 -14.33
C ILE A 8 40.42 1.62 -14.69
N ILE A 9 39.15 2.06 -14.69
CA ILE A 9 38.01 1.21 -15.05
C ILE A 9 38.14 0.70 -16.48
N CYS A 10 38.43 1.59 -17.45
CA CYS A 10 38.60 1.17 -18.84
C CYS A 10 39.75 0.16 -19.02
N LYS A 11 40.85 0.31 -18.28
CA LYS A 11 41.96 -0.66 -18.29
C LYS A 11 41.53 -2.00 -17.70
N ASN A 12 40.80 -2.00 -16.59
CA ASN A 12 40.31 -3.22 -15.92
C ASN A 12 39.26 -3.97 -16.75
N GLU A 13 38.42 -3.24 -17.48
CA GLU A 13 37.37 -3.81 -18.35
C GLU A 13 37.87 -4.10 -19.78
N ASN A 14 39.18 -3.91 -20.05
CA ASN A 14 39.78 -4.04 -21.38
C ASN A 14 39.08 -3.20 -22.48
N VAL A 15 38.47 -2.08 -22.10
CA VAL A 15 37.81 -1.13 -23.01
C VAL A 15 38.82 -0.08 -23.47
N LYS A 16 38.92 0.12 -24.79
CA LYS A 16 39.85 1.10 -25.37
C LYS A 16 39.38 2.53 -25.05
N ILE A 17 40.28 3.33 -24.47
CA ILE A 17 40.03 4.76 -24.21
C ILE A 17 39.91 5.49 -25.57
N PRO A 18 38.91 6.38 -25.75
CA PRO A 18 38.75 7.15 -26.97
C PRO A 18 40.00 7.95 -27.34
N THR A 19 40.33 8.03 -28.63
CA THR A 19 41.45 8.84 -29.10
C THR A 19 41.10 10.33 -29.03
N LYS A 20 42.13 11.18 -28.89
CA LYS A 20 41.93 12.64 -28.91
C LYS A 20 41.25 13.10 -30.20
N ALA A 21 41.58 12.49 -31.34
CA ALA A 21 40.96 12.79 -32.63
C ALA A 21 39.44 12.57 -32.60
N PHE A 22 39.00 11.43 -32.06
CA PHE A 22 37.57 11.13 -31.91
C PHE A 22 36.86 12.14 -30.99
N LEU A 23 37.51 12.54 -29.89
CA LEU A 23 36.95 13.56 -28.99
C LEU A 23 36.81 14.93 -29.69
N MET A 24 37.81 15.33 -30.48
CA MET A 24 37.76 16.58 -31.24
C MET A 24 36.67 16.56 -32.32
N GLU A 25 36.50 15.44 -33.02
CA GLU A 25 35.40 15.23 -33.96
C GLU A 25 34.04 15.35 -33.27
N LYS A 26 33.86 14.72 -32.10
CA LYS A 26 32.63 14.83 -31.32
C LYS A 26 32.36 16.24 -30.80
N VAL A 27 33.40 16.99 -30.45
CA VAL A 27 33.26 18.42 -30.10
C VAL A 27 32.77 19.22 -31.31
N ASN A 28 33.29 18.94 -32.50
CA ASN A 28 32.81 19.58 -33.72
C ASN A 28 31.35 19.20 -34.03
N ASP A 29 30.97 17.92 -33.88
CA ASP A 29 29.58 17.47 -34.04
C ASP A 29 28.63 18.22 -33.10
N ILE A 30 29.03 18.40 -31.83
CA ILE A 30 28.25 19.15 -30.83
C ILE A 30 28.11 20.61 -31.25
N ASN A 31 29.20 21.25 -31.67
CA ASN A 31 29.16 22.63 -32.12
C ASN A 31 28.29 22.80 -33.39
N ASN A 32 28.35 21.83 -34.30
CA ASN A 32 27.48 21.80 -35.48
C ASN A 32 26.01 21.66 -35.09
N LEU A 33 25.69 20.84 -34.08
CA LEU A 33 24.32 20.68 -33.58
C LEU A 33 23.81 21.96 -32.90
N ILE A 34 24.65 22.65 -32.13
CA ILE A 34 24.29 23.92 -31.47
C ILE A 34 24.00 25.00 -32.51
N ASN A 35 24.85 25.08 -33.55
CA ASN A 35 24.73 26.07 -34.61
C ASN A 35 23.80 25.63 -35.75
N HIS A 36 23.11 24.51 -35.61
CA HIS A 36 22.22 23.99 -36.64
C HIS A 36 20.96 24.86 -36.77
N THR A 37 20.73 25.39 -37.97
CA THR A 37 19.50 26.11 -38.30
C THR A 37 18.42 25.12 -38.73
N TRP A 38 17.32 25.08 -37.97
CA TRP A 38 16.19 24.21 -38.28
C TRP A 38 15.54 24.58 -39.61
N THR A 39 15.52 23.64 -40.56
CA THR A 39 14.80 23.83 -41.82
C THR A 39 13.30 23.56 -41.63
N ASN A 40 12.48 24.06 -42.55
CA ASN A 40 11.04 23.80 -42.52
C ASN A 40 10.71 22.29 -42.64
N GLU A 41 11.52 21.52 -43.35
CA GLU A 41 11.35 20.08 -43.48
C GLU A 41 11.66 19.36 -42.17
N ASP A 42 12.73 19.75 -41.48
CA ASP A 42 13.10 19.19 -40.18
C ASP A 42 12.02 19.45 -39.12
N ILE A 43 11.45 20.66 -39.13
CA ILE A 43 10.36 21.03 -38.23
C ILE A 43 9.13 20.16 -38.50
N LYS A 44 8.75 19.97 -39.77
CA LYS A 44 7.64 19.08 -40.16
C LYS A 44 7.91 17.64 -39.74
N ALA A 45 9.11 17.12 -39.98
CA ALA A 45 9.50 15.76 -39.59
C ALA A 45 9.48 15.58 -38.06
N ARG A 46 9.94 16.58 -37.31
CA ARG A 46 9.88 16.57 -35.84
C ARG A 46 8.44 16.64 -35.33
N LEU A 47 7.60 17.46 -35.94
CA LEU A 47 6.19 17.58 -35.62
C LEU A 47 5.45 16.27 -35.90
N ALA A 48 5.72 15.64 -37.05
CA ALA A 48 5.17 14.34 -37.41
C ALA A 48 5.57 13.26 -36.41
N ARG A 49 6.86 13.18 -36.03
CA ARG A 49 7.34 12.24 -35.00
C ARG A 49 6.66 12.48 -33.65
N ARG A 50 6.54 13.74 -33.22
CA ARG A 50 5.85 14.11 -31.97
C ARG A 50 4.38 13.71 -32.01
N ASN A 51 3.67 14.03 -33.09
CA ASN A 51 2.25 13.74 -33.22
C ASN A 51 2.00 12.23 -33.34
N ALA A 52 2.85 11.49 -34.05
CA ALA A 52 2.81 10.03 -34.11
C ALA A 52 2.98 9.40 -32.72
N LEU A 53 3.90 9.94 -31.91
CA LEU A 53 4.08 9.48 -30.53
C LEU A 53 2.85 9.78 -29.67
N LYS A 54 2.30 11.00 -29.75
CA LYS A 54 1.07 11.36 -29.05
C LYS A 54 -0.09 10.43 -29.43
N ARG A 55 -0.27 10.13 -30.71
CA ARG A 55 -1.33 9.21 -31.19
C ARG A 55 -1.18 7.79 -30.64
N ARG A 56 0.06 7.28 -30.56
CA ARG A 56 0.32 5.94 -30.02
C ARG A 56 0.01 5.79 -28.53
N PHE A 57 0.00 6.89 -27.79
CA PHE A 57 -0.20 6.91 -26.34
C PHE A 57 -1.42 7.73 -25.93
N ASP A 58 -2.38 7.94 -26.83
CA ASP A 58 -3.61 8.67 -26.52
C ASP A 58 -4.52 7.79 -25.63
N PRO A 59 -4.79 8.19 -24.37
CA PRO A 59 -5.63 7.41 -23.47
C PRO A 59 -7.07 7.28 -23.96
N ALA A 60 -7.61 8.32 -24.60
CA ALA A 60 -9.00 8.35 -25.02
C ALA A 60 -9.25 7.36 -26.18
N GLU A 61 -8.34 7.31 -27.14
CA GLU A 61 -8.43 6.38 -28.27
C GLU A 61 -8.26 4.92 -27.81
N ARG A 62 -7.37 4.69 -26.84
CA ARG A 62 -7.20 3.36 -26.23
C ARG A 62 -8.48 2.90 -25.53
N GLU A 63 -9.10 3.77 -24.73
CA GLU A 63 -10.36 3.45 -24.05
C GLU A 63 -11.49 3.17 -25.05
N ARG A 64 -11.56 3.97 -26.12
CA ARG A 64 -12.54 3.78 -27.20
C ARG A 64 -12.39 2.43 -27.88
N ILE A 65 -11.16 2.07 -28.28
CA ILE A 65 -10.88 0.78 -28.91
C ILE A 65 -11.16 -0.38 -27.94
N GLY A 66 -10.83 -0.22 -26.66
CA GLY A 66 -11.17 -1.19 -25.61
C GLY A 66 -12.67 -1.43 -25.50
N LYS A 67 -13.48 -0.38 -25.49
CA LYS A 67 -14.96 -0.51 -25.47
C LYS A 67 -15.47 -1.22 -26.73
N LEU A 68 -14.95 -0.87 -27.90
CA LEU A 68 -15.33 -1.51 -29.16
C LEU A 68 -14.94 -3.00 -29.18
N LEU A 69 -13.80 -3.35 -28.60
CA LEU A 69 -13.36 -4.74 -28.44
C LEU A 69 -14.35 -5.50 -27.54
N ASP A 70 -14.69 -4.96 -26.37
CA ASP A 70 -15.66 -5.57 -25.46
C ASP A 70 -17.02 -5.77 -26.13
N GLU A 71 -17.49 -4.80 -26.92
CA GLU A 71 -18.72 -4.90 -27.71
C GLU A 71 -18.64 -5.95 -28.85
N ALA A 72 -17.49 -6.08 -29.50
CA ALA A 72 -17.27 -7.08 -30.55
C ALA A 72 -17.23 -8.50 -29.95
N VAL A 73 -16.57 -8.65 -28.80
CA VAL A 73 -16.51 -9.91 -28.04
C VAL A 73 -17.91 -10.28 -27.52
N ALA A 74 -18.66 -9.32 -26.98
CA ALA A 74 -20.03 -9.57 -26.51
C ALA A 74 -20.99 -9.99 -27.64
N ARG A 75 -20.73 -9.55 -28.88
CA ARG A 75 -21.47 -9.96 -30.08
C ARG A 75 -20.98 -11.27 -30.71
N GLY A 76 -19.82 -11.79 -30.30
CA GLY A 76 -19.21 -12.99 -30.89
C GLY A 76 -18.55 -12.74 -32.25
N ASP A 77 -18.26 -11.49 -32.62
CA ASP A 77 -17.60 -11.13 -33.88
C ASP A 77 -16.07 -11.31 -33.75
N GLU A 78 -15.56 -12.55 -33.88
CA GLU A 78 -14.15 -12.88 -33.65
C GLU A 78 -13.16 -12.13 -34.57
N THR A 79 -13.52 -11.92 -35.84
CA THR A 79 -12.66 -11.24 -36.82
C THR A 79 -12.47 -9.76 -36.49
N LYS A 80 -13.54 -9.09 -36.04
CA LYS A 80 -13.48 -7.68 -35.62
C LYS A 80 -12.78 -7.55 -34.28
N ALA A 81 -12.99 -8.49 -33.37
CA ALA A 81 -12.28 -8.53 -32.09
C ALA A 81 -10.77 -8.67 -32.29
N GLN A 82 -10.31 -9.54 -33.19
CA GLN A 82 -8.88 -9.66 -33.52
C GLN A 82 -8.32 -8.35 -34.10
N GLY A 83 -9.00 -7.72 -35.06
CA GLY A 83 -8.55 -6.44 -35.63
C GLY A 83 -8.43 -5.32 -34.60
N LEU A 84 -9.43 -5.21 -33.70
CA LEU A 84 -9.43 -4.22 -32.62
C LEU A 84 -8.37 -4.53 -31.55
N GLN A 85 -8.11 -5.81 -31.27
CA GLN A 85 -7.05 -6.24 -30.38
C GLN A 85 -5.67 -5.86 -30.94
N GLU A 86 -5.42 -6.09 -32.23
CA GLU A 86 -4.19 -5.65 -32.88
C GLU A 86 -4.02 -4.12 -32.85
N GLU A 87 -5.11 -3.38 -33.02
CA GLU A 87 -5.09 -1.92 -32.93
C GLU A 87 -4.76 -1.47 -31.50
N LEU A 88 -5.36 -2.11 -30.50
CA LEU A 88 -5.09 -1.87 -29.09
C LEU A 88 -3.65 -2.21 -28.69
N GLU A 89 -3.02 -3.20 -29.33
CA GLU A 89 -1.61 -3.53 -29.15
C GLU A 89 -0.68 -2.53 -29.83
N LYS A 90 -1.09 -1.99 -31.00
CA LYS A 90 -0.38 -0.89 -31.68
C LYS A 90 -0.42 0.41 -30.87
N LEU A 91 -1.52 0.66 -30.15
CA LEU A 91 -1.58 1.71 -29.13
C LEU A 91 -0.82 1.23 -27.89
N GLY A 92 0.40 1.73 -27.70
CA GLY A 92 1.28 1.27 -26.62
C GLY A 92 0.62 1.33 -25.24
N THR A 93 1.00 0.42 -24.36
CA THR A 93 0.57 0.46 -22.95
C THR A 93 1.11 1.73 -22.29
N GLN A 94 0.32 2.32 -21.39
CA GLN A 94 0.72 3.54 -20.68
C GLN A 94 2.03 3.29 -19.91
N ARG A 95 3.08 4.03 -20.29
CA ARG A 95 4.38 4.02 -19.61
C ARG A 95 4.41 5.13 -18.57
N LEU A 96 4.80 4.80 -17.35
CA LEU A 96 5.09 5.77 -16.29
C LEU A 96 6.35 6.56 -16.62
N ALA A 97 6.52 7.71 -15.96
CA ALA A 97 7.59 8.67 -16.18
C ALA A 97 9.01 8.06 -16.12
N PHE A 98 9.19 6.91 -15.46
CA PHE A 98 10.46 6.20 -15.32
C PHE A 98 10.62 4.98 -16.24
N ARG A 99 9.92 4.94 -17.38
CA ARG A 99 9.92 3.81 -18.34
C ARG A 99 9.36 2.50 -17.79
N THR A 100 8.89 2.48 -16.55
CA THR A 100 8.11 1.38 -15.97
C THR A 100 6.72 1.37 -16.61
N THR A 101 6.16 0.20 -16.88
CA THR A 101 4.78 0.06 -17.39
C THR A 101 3.81 -0.09 -16.23
N LEU A 102 2.61 0.49 -16.32
CA LEU A 102 1.57 0.32 -15.28
C LEU A 102 0.87 -1.06 -15.32
N GLY A 103 1.47 -2.04 -15.98
CA GLY A 103 0.90 -3.37 -16.16
C GLY A 103 1.97 -4.47 -16.11
N PRO A 104 1.57 -5.71 -15.81
CA PRO A 104 2.48 -6.85 -15.80
C PRO A 104 3.10 -6.97 -17.19
N SER A 105 4.43 -6.96 -17.27
CA SER A 105 5.09 -7.24 -18.54
C SER A 105 4.78 -8.69 -18.92
N LYS A 106 4.33 -8.91 -20.16
CA LYS A 106 3.97 -10.24 -20.68
C LYS A 106 5.15 -11.23 -20.56
N GLU A 107 6.38 -10.72 -20.48
CA GLU A 107 7.61 -11.49 -20.26
C GLU A 107 7.87 -11.88 -18.79
N LEU A 108 7.37 -11.12 -17.80
CA LEU A 108 7.40 -11.54 -16.38
C LEU A 108 6.21 -12.41 -15.98
N ALA A 109 5.09 -12.30 -16.70
CA ALA A 109 3.86 -13.01 -16.37
C ALA A 109 3.93 -14.52 -16.65
N SER A 110 4.79 -14.96 -17.57
CA SER A 110 4.96 -16.37 -17.92
C SER A 110 6.01 -17.12 -17.09
N SER A 111 6.86 -16.40 -16.33
CA SER A 111 8.04 -16.99 -15.66
C SER A 111 8.02 -16.93 -14.13
N ARG A 112 7.04 -16.25 -13.52
CA ARG A 112 6.87 -16.25 -12.06
C ARG A 112 5.60 -16.99 -11.69
N GLY A 113 5.74 -18.25 -11.29
CA GLY A 113 4.70 -18.92 -10.50
C GLY A 113 4.29 -18.02 -9.34
N THR A 114 2.99 -17.99 -9.02
CA THR A 114 2.34 -17.09 -8.04
C THR A 114 3.30 -16.68 -6.93
N THR A 115 3.86 -15.47 -7.02
CA THR A 115 4.82 -14.96 -6.05
C THR A 115 4.16 -15.03 -4.67
N GLU A 116 4.91 -15.28 -3.59
CA GLU A 116 4.32 -15.30 -2.24
C GLU A 116 3.53 -14.00 -1.92
N GLN A 117 3.96 -12.88 -2.52
CA GLN A 117 3.28 -11.60 -2.49
C GLN A 117 1.90 -11.62 -3.14
N ASP A 118 1.73 -12.33 -4.26
CA ASP A 118 0.43 -12.48 -4.94
C ASP A 118 -0.52 -13.35 -4.10
N ARG A 119 -0.02 -14.43 -3.49
CA ARG A 119 -0.80 -15.27 -2.57
C ARG A 119 -1.25 -14.49 -1.34
N LEU A 120 -0.37 -13.66 -0.77
CA LEU A 120 -0.70 -12.82 0.37
C LEU A 120 -1.70 -11.71 0.00
N ALA A 121 -1.59 -11.13 -1.20
CA ALA A 121 -2.54 -10.14 -1.71
C ALA A 121 -3.94 -10.74 -1.92
N GLU A 122 -4.04 -11.94 -2.49
CA GLU A 122 -5.29 -12.69 -2.64
C GLU A 122 -5.93 -12.96 -1.27
N ARG A 123 -5.15 -13.49 -0.31
CA ARG A 123 -5.60 -13.75 1.07
C ARG A 123 -6.07 -12.47 1.76
N ASN A 124 -5.38 -11.36 1.57
CA ASN A 124 -5.78 -10.06 2.14
C ASN A 124 -7.06 -9.53 1.49
N ARG A 125 -7.26 -9.75 0.19
CA ARG A 125 -8.50 -9.39 -0.51
C ARG A 125 -9.68 -10.18 0.02
N GLU A 126 -9.51 -11.50 0.20
CA GLU A 126 -10.51 -12.37 0.81
C GLU A 126 -10.80 -11.97 2.26
N ASN A 127 -9.77 -11.69 3.07
CA ASN A 127 -9.95 -11.22 4.44
C ASN A 127 -10.76 -9.92 4.51
N ARG A 128 -10.51 -8.96 3.61
CA ARG A 128 -11.30 -7.72 3.54
C ARG A 128 -12.76 -7.99 3.18
N ARG A 129 -13.00 -8.91 2.25
CA ARG A 129 -14.35 -9.33 1.87
C ARG A 129 -15.08 -10.02 3.02
N MET A 130 -14.43 -11.00 3.66
CA MET A 130 -14.97 -11.72 4.82
C MET A 130 -15.25 -10.78 5.99
N ASN A 131 -14.36 -9.84 6.28
CA ASN A 131 -14.58 -8.84 7.33
C ASN A 131 -15.79 -7.95 7.01
N ALA A 132 -15.96 -7.51 5.76
CA ALA A 132 -17.13 -6.73 5.36
C ALA A 132 -18.44 -7.52 5.51
N GLU A 133 -18.44 -8.81 5.12
CA GLU A 133 -19.58 -9.69 5.28
C GLU A 133 -19.89 -10.00 6.75
N LEU A 134 -18.86 -10.19 7.58
CA LEU A 134 -19.00 -10.37 9.04
C LEU A 134 -19.59 -9.13 9.70
N VAL A 135 -19.11 -7.93 9.35
CA VAL A 135 -19.68 -6.67 9.84
C VAL A 135 -21.14 -6.54 9.42
N ARG A 136 -21.48 -6.83 8.16
CA ARG A 136 -22.87 -6.80 7.69
C ARG A 136 -23.75 -7.81 8.43
N LYS A 137 -23.26 -9.02 8.67
CA LYS A 137 -23.97 -10.06 9.43
C LYS A 137 -24.15 -9.67 10.90
N ALA A 138 -23.15 -9.05 11.51
CA ALA A 138 -23.20 -8.54 12.87
C ALA A 138 -24.24 -7.42 13.00
N GLN A 139 -24.26 -6.45 12.07
CA GLN A 139 -25.25 -5.38 12.04
C GLN A 139 -26.69 -5.91 11.85
N LEU A 140 -26.88 -6.91 11.00
CA LEU A 140 -28.18 -7.56 10.83
C LEU A 140 -28.63 -8.29 12.11
N LYS A 141 -27.71 -8.97 12.79
CA LYS A 141 -27.99 -9.63 14.08
C LYS A 141 -28.29 -8.63 15.18
N GLU A 142 -27.56 -7.52 15.26
CA GLU A 142 -27.82 -6.42 16.19
C GLU A 142 -29.23 -5.84 15.96
N LYS A 143 -29.57 -5.56 14.70
CA LYS A 143 -30.90 -5.06 14.30
C LYS A 143 -32.03 -6.07 14.56
N ALA A 144 -31.77 -7.36 14.43
CA ALA A 144 -32.72 -8.40 14.75
C ALA A 144 -32.97 -8.49 16.27
N LYS A 145 -31.89 -8.50 17.06
CA LYS A 145 -31.97 -8.49 18.54
C LYS A 145 -32.66 -7.23 19.05
N SER A 146 -32.38 -6.06 18.47
CA SER A 146 -33.03 -4.81 18.88
C SER A 146 -34.54 -4.86 18.62
N ARG A 147 -34.97 -5.44 17.50
CA ARG A 147 -36.40 -5.62 17.17
C ARG A 147 -37.08 -6.65 18.09
N GLU A 148 -36.38 -7.72 18.42
CA GLU A 148 -36.87 -8.74 19.37
C GLU A 148 -37.09 -8.14 20.76
N ILE A 149 -36.12 -7.36 21.25
CA ILE A 149 -36.22 -6.61 22.50
C ILE A 149 -37.41 -5.64 22.47
N GLU A 150 -37.61 -4.91 21.36
CA GLU A 150 -38.75 -4.00 21.21
C GLU A 150 -40.10 -4.75 21.22
N MET A 151 -40.18 -5.91 20.57
CA MET A 151 -41.39 -6.75 20.58
C MET A 151 -41.67 -7.37 21.96
N ALA A 152 -40.64 -7.81 22.69
CA ALA A 152 -40.76 -8.33 24.05
C ALA A 152 -41.22 -7.23 25.02
N LEU A 153 -40.66 -6.02 24.89
CA LEU A 153 -41.11 -4.85 25.66
C LEU A 153 -42.56 -4.48 25.35
N LYS A 154 -42.98 -4.55 24.07
CA LYS A 154 -44.38 -4.33 23.67
C LYS A 154 -45.32 -5.42 24.19
N ARG A 155 -44.83 -6.64 24.39
CA ARG A 155 -45.56 -7.76 25.00
C ARG A 155 -45.65 -7.65 26.53
N GLY A 156 -44.90 -6.73 27.15
CA GLY A 156 -44.90 -6.51 28.61
C GLY A 156 -43.97 -7.44 29.39
N GLU A 157 -43.02 -8.08 28.70
CA GLU A 157 -42.02 -8.97 29.32
C GLU A 157 -40.80 -8.17 29.81
N ALA A 158 -40.23 -8.55 30.96
CA ALA A 158 -39.09 -7.86 31.56
C ALA A 158 -37.80 -8.13 30.76
N VAL A 159 -37.40 -7.18 29.92
CA VAL A 159 -36.11 -7.23 29.20
C VAL A 159 -34.97 -6.79 30.13
N ALA A 160 -33.88 -7.55 30.17
CA ALA A 160 -32.67 -7.20 30.92
C ALA A 160 -32.14 -5.82 30.50
N ASP A 161 -31.91 -4.94 31.49
CA ASP A 161 -31.47 -3.56 31.23
C ASP A 161 -30.04 -3.55 30.67
N ASP A 162 -29.89 -2.96 29.49
CA ASP A 162 -28.60 -2.71 28.85
C ASP A 162 -27.98 -1.42 29.41
N PRO A 163 -26.85 -1.49 30.14
CA PRO A 163 -26.19 -0.33 30.73
C PRO A 163 -25.61 0.64 29.70
N SER A 164 -25.54 0.27 28.42
CA SER A 164 -25.08 1.14 27.33
C SER A 164 -26.20 1.94 26.65
N ARG A 165 -27.47 1.70 27.03
CA ARG A 165 -28.61 2.40 26.42
C ARG A 165 -28.58 3.88 26.80
N ARG A 166 -28.45 4.75 25.80
CA ARG A 166 -28.48 6.21 25.98
C ARG A 166 -29.73 6.63 26.76
N LEU A 167 -29.51 7.26 27.92
CA LEU A 167 -30.56 7.83 28.75
C LEU A 167 -31.27 8.94 27.96
N ARG A 168 -32.53 8.71 27.55
CA ARG A 168 -33.34 9.73 26.88
C ARG A 168 -33.86 10.70 27.94
N THR A 169 -33.07 11.71 28.28
CA THR A 169 -33.52 12.80 29.14
C THR A 169 -34.41 13.75 28.31
N LYS A 170 -35.65 13.97 28.76
CA LYS A 170 -36.42 15.13 28.29
C LYS A 170 -35.92 16.34 29.07
N ALA A 171 -35.41 17.36 28.38
CA ALA A 171 -35.02 18.60 29.01
C ALA A 171 -36.25 19.22 29.69
N LYS A 172 -36.20 19.39 31.02
CA LYS A 172 -37.15 20.23 31.75
C LYS A 172 -36.74 21.69 31.49
N PHE A 173 -37.59 22.46 30.82
CA PHE A 173 -37.32 23.86 30.48
C PHE A 173 -37.56 24.84 31.63
N VAL A 174 -38.24 24.40 32.69
CA VAL A 174 -38.46 25.19 33.90
C VAL A 174 -37.96 24.37 35.08
N HIS A 175 -36.91 24.87 35.73
CA HIS A 175 -36.46 24.34 37.01
C HIS A 175 -37.42 24.87 38.07
N ASP A 176 -38.33 24.03 38.54
CA ASP A 176 -39.09 24.33 39.76
C ASP A 176 -38.16 24.15 40.96
N VAL A 177 -37.99 25.20 41.76
CA VAL A 177 -37.14 25.21 42.96
C VAL A 177 -37.70 24.30 44.06
N ASN A 178 -39.00 23.97 44.00
CA ASN A 178 -39.64 23.09 44.98
C ASN A 178 -39.47 21.59 44.65
N ASP A 179 -39.01 21.25 43.43
CA ASP A 179 -38.77 19.87 43.00
C ASP A 179 -37.50 19.27 43.67
N ALA A 180 -36.58 20.12 44.13
CA ALA A 180 -35.37 19.71 44.86
C ALA A 180 -35.71 19.16 46.27
N ALA A 181 -36.74 19.72 46.92
CA ALA A 181 -37.19 19.27 48.24
C ALA A 181 -37.76 17.85 48.21
N LYS A 182 -38.25 17.39 47.06
CA LYS A 182 -38.80 16.03 46.89
C LYS A 182 -37.75 14.95 46.64
N ARG A 183 -36.48 15.32 46.37
CA ARG A 183 -35.39 14.37 46.08
C ARG A 183 -34.40 14.15 47.22
N LEU A 184 -34.55 14.87 48.35
CA LEU A 184 -33.70 14.71 49.54
C LEU A 184 -34.03 13.48 50.41
N ALA A 185 -34.94 12.61 49.98
CA ALA A 185 -35.26 11.34 50.65
C ALA A 185 -34.64 10.11 49.97
N GLY A 186 -33.62 10.29 49.13
CA GLY A 186 -32.86 9.20 48.50
C GLY A 186 -31.37 9.33 48.80
N ASN A 187 -30.86 8.46 49.68
CA ASN A 187 -29.45 8.27 50.01
C ASN A 187 -28.51 8.50 48.81
N GLY A 188 -27.65 9.50 48.90
CA GLY A 188 -26.58 9.75 47.93
C GLY A 188 -25.56 10.71 48.52
N SER A 189 -24.53 10.16 49.14
CA SER A 189 -23.39 10.88 49.70
C SER A 189 -22.77 11.82 48.65
N GLU A 190 -22.88 13.12 48.89
CA GLU A 190 -22.13 14.15 48.17
C GLU A 190 -20.68 14.14 48.65
N THR A 191 -19.83 13.43 47.92
CA THR A 191 -18.39 13.54 48.04
C THR A 191 -17.81 13.92 46.68
N SER A 192 -17.47 15.20 46.60
CA SER A 192 -16.30 15.77 45.95
C SER A 192 -15.92 15.28 44.54
N THR A 193 -16.05 16.20 43.59
CA THR A 193 -15.37 16.22 42.29
C THR A 193 -13.87 15.91 42.41
N PRO A 194 -13.33 14.91 41.68
CA PRO A 194 -11.94 14.94 41.28
C PRO A 194 -11.81 15.61 39.91
N SER A 195 -10.88 16.56 39.90
CA SER A 195 -10.37 17.33 38.78
C SER A 195 -10.06 16.49 37.54
N ASN A 196 -10.34 17.10 36.39
CA ASN A 196 -9.88 16.73 35.07
C ASN A 196 -8.34 16.71 35.01
N THR A 197 -7.74 15.55 35.26
CA THR A 197 -6.34 15.26 34.91
C THR A 197 -6.29 13.95 34.13
N THR A 198 -5.91 14.06 32.87
CA THR A 198 -5.58 12.95 31.99
C THR A 198 -4.58 12.01 32.67
N PRO A 199 -4.82 10.68 32.73
CA PRO A 199 -3.82 9.76 33.22
C PRO A 199 -2.67 9.70 32.21
N LYS A 200 -1.51 10.21 32.63
CA LYS A 200 -0.22 10.05 31.94
C LYS A 200 0.18 8.58 32.06
N VAL A 201 -0.01 7.82 30.98
CA VAL A 201 0.51 6.45 30.87
C VAL A 201 2.04 6.54 30.93
N SER A 202 2.60 6.16 32.07
CA SER A 202 4.03 5.90 32.22
C SER A 202 4.41 4.74 31.30
N ALA A 203 5.42 4.92 30.46
CA ALA A 203 6.00 3.85 29.67
C ALA A 203 6.56 2.76 30.59
N THR A 204 5.80 1.67 30.77
CA THR A 204 6.34 0.40 31.23
C THR A 204 7.33 -0.08 30.18
N LYS A 205 8.61 -0.16 30.56
CA LYS A 205 9.63 -0.87 29.77
C LYS A 205 9.10 -2.27 29.46
N PRO A 206 9.15 -2.75 28.21
CA PRO A 206 8.84 -4.14 27.94
C PRO A 206 9.92 -4.99 28.62
N GLU A 207 9.52 -5.73 29.65
CA GLU A 207 10.34 -6.77 30.24
C GLU A 207 10.47 -7.86 29.17
N MET A 208 11.60 -7.87 28.47
CA MET A 208 11.92 -8.86 27.44
C MET A 208 11.91 -10.25 28.10
N LEU A 209 11.19 -11.20 27.50
CA LEU A 209 11.20 -12.59 27.95
C LEU A 209 12.66 -13.08 28.06
N ALA A 210 13.00 -13.79 29.14
CA ALA A 210 14.39 -14.14 29.49
C ALA A 210 15.19 -14.82 28.35
N HIS A 211 14.52 -15.55 27.46
CA HIS A 211 15.13 -16.15 26.28
C HIS A 211 15.62 -15.13 25.23
N LEU A 212 14.87 -14.05 25.01
CA LEU A 212 15.25 -12.96 24.10
C LEU A 212 16.41 -12.11 24.66
N ALA A 213 16.47 -11.94 25.98
CA ALA A 213 17.58 -11.27 26.64
C ALA A 213 18.91 -12.03 26.47
N LYS A 214 18.89 -13.36 26.61
CA LYS A 214 20.06 -14.23 26.43
C LYS A 214 20.56 -14.26 24.97
N LEU A 215 19.65 -14.13 24.01
CA LEU A 215 19.97 -14.07 22.58
C LEU A 215 20.61 -12.74 22.20
N HIS A 216 20.14 -11.64 22.80
CA HIS A 216 20.76 -10.33 22.66
C HIS A 216 22.22 -10.37 23.17
N GLU A 217 22.49 -10.90 24.36
CA GLU A 217 23.85 -11.01 24.91
C GLU A 217 24.83 -11.82 24.02
N LYS A 218 24.40 -12.98 23.51
CA LYS A 218 25.25 -13.82 22.64
C LYS A 218 25.74 -13.07 21.40
N ASN A 219 24.87 -12.29 20.76
CA ASN A 219 25.23 -11.52 19.56
C ASN A 219 26.29 -10.44 19.81
N TYR A 220 26.46 -9.96 21.05
CA TYR A 220 27.51 -8.99 21.38
C TYR A 220 28.81 -9.65 21.85
N THR A 221 28.73 -10.80 22.52
CA THR A 221 29.90 -11.47 23.10
C THR A 221 30.80 -12.17 22.07
N GLU A 222 30.30 -12.49 20.88
CA GLU A 222 31.11 -13.15 19.83
C GLU A 222 32.04 -12.19 19.06
N SER A 223 32.03 -10.89 19.37
CA SER A 223 32.93 -9.92 18.75
C SER A 223 34.24 -9.80 19.53
N ASN A 224 35.26 -10.54 19.06
CA ASN A 224 36.63 -10.47 19.57
C ASN A 224 37.25 -9.07 19.37
N GLY A 225 36.98 -8.14 20.30
CA GLY A 225 37.79 -6.94 20.56
C GLY A 225 37.67 -5.78 19.56
N VAL A 226 36.71 -5.78 18.63
CA VAL A 226 36.51 -4.67 17.68
C VAL A 226 35.20 -3.92 18.01
N PRO A 227 35.23 -2.60 18.29
CA PRO A 227 34.03 -1.85 18.63
C PRO A 227 33.08 -1.80 17.43
N THR A 228 31.91 -2.44 17.57
CA THR A 228 30.88 -2.54 16.52
C THR A 228 29.61 -1.83 16.97
N ILE A 229 28.99 -1.07 16.05
CA ILE A 229 27.74 -0.34 16.30
C ILE A 229 26.60 -1.34 16.54
N HIS A 230 25.89 -1.21 17.67
CA HIS A 230 24.78 -2.07 18.07
C HIS A 230 23.69 -2.12 16.99
N LYS A 231 23.50 -3.27 16.35
CA LYS A 231 22.37 -3.53 15.46
C LYS A 231 21.18 -4.03 16.28
N PRO A 232 19.96 -3.54 16.03
CA PRO A 232 18.76 -4.06 16.69
C PRO A 232 18.54 -5.52 16.29
N LEU A 233 18.02 -6.33 17.21
CA LEU A 233 17.75 -7.75 16.99
C LEU A 233 16.64 -7.90 15.92
N MET A 234 16.89 -8.67 14.87
CA MET A 234 15.93 -8.91 13.79
C MET A 234 15.18 -10.23 14.00
N ASP A 235 13.95 -10.30 13.48
CA ASP A 235 13.07 -11.47 13.63
C ASP A 235 13.71 -12.75 13.05
N ASP A 236 14.55 -12.62 12.01
CA ASP A 236 15.29 -13.74 11.42
C ASP A 236 16.31 -14.36 12.39
N ASP A 237 16.96 -13.54 13.25
CA ASP A 237 17.90 -14.02 14.27
C ASP A 237 17.17 -14.75 15.40
N VAL A 238 15.93 -14.33 15.68
CA VAL A 238 15.05 -14.96 16.66
C VAL A 238 14.53 -16.29 16.12
N ILE A 239 14.13 -16.34 14.85
CA ILE A 239 13.64 -17.56 14.18
C ILE A 239 14.78 -18.57 14.00
N GLY A 240 15.99 -18.14 13.62
CA GLY A 240 17.14 -19.03 13.47
C GLY A 240 17.65 -19.64 14.78
N ALA A 241 17.37 -19.01 15.92
CA ALA A 241 17.71 -19.55 17.25
C ALA A 241 16.60 -20.44 17.85
N LEU A 242 15.42 -20.46 17.24
CA LEU A 242 14.35 -21.39 17.60
C LEU A 242 14.67 -22.73 16.93
N ASP A 243 15.08 -23.70 17.74
CA ASP A 243 15.31 -25.09 17.34
C ASP A 243 13.96 -25.71 16.96
N LEU A 244 13.60 -25.56 15.69
CA LEU A 244 12.46 -26.23 15.07
C LEU A 244 13.03 -27.56 14.59
N ASP A 245 12.76 -28.66 15.32
CA ASP A 245 13.15 -30.05 15.02
C ASP A 245 12.70 -30.48 13.60
N ILE A 246 13.29 -29.89 12.56
CA ILE A 246 13.04 -30.17 11.16
C ILE A 246 14.11 -31.19 10.76
N ASP A 247 13.78 -32.46 10.99
CA ASP A 247 14.53 -33.57 10.44
C ASP A 247 14.41 -33.53 8.91
N VAL A 248 15.44 -33.04 8.24
CA VAL A 248 15.61 -33.18 6.79
C VAL A 248 16.18 -34.58 6.54
N GLU A 249 15.31 -35.58 6.37
CA GLU A 249 15.70 -36.85 5.76
C GLU A 249 16.16 -36.56 4.31
N ILE A 250 17.45 -36.75 4.04
CA ILE A 250 18.04 -36.73 2.68
C ILE A 250 18.05 -38.15 2.13
#